data_AF-L0DPH2-F1
#
_entry.id   AF-L0DPH2-F1
#
_cell.length_a   1.000
_cell.length_b   1.000
_cell.length_c   1.000
_cell.angle_alpha   90.00
_cell.angle_beta   90.00
_cell.angle_gamma   90.00
#
_symmetry.space_group_name_H-M   'P 1'
#
loop_
_entity.id
_entity.type
_entity.pdbx_description
1 polymer ?
#
loop_
_entity_poly.entity_id
_entity_poly.type
_entity_poly.pdbx_seq_one_letter_code
_entity_poly.pdbx_strand_id
1 'polypeptide(L)'
;MLTLLPFVMTVCAHFLFIRIGPAAEAGQAAEVYFSEQAEAGDPKFVTKVAGTKLWVQTAPRSFKPLEVREGVDRLRASLPSSETLSVVGACEYGVLARPKEVPFLLRYYPKAIAGDPGELNRMTAREEIPLEIMGKLEGDKIHLVLLKQGKPVPGVVFHAVDADLTESEATAGPDGTAVWTPPAPGPYSIYARDTTKRSGEIGGKSYEEIREFATLAFTWPLGSRQADPEAVSLFEQALAARAQWKDFPGFSAQLAGESNGRPFSGTVRFLADGKVELKVDDPVARPWLKEQFESLAMHRRAEAADNSAGPEDKPVLRFADDREDHPLGRLLTFDGGRFASSYRIKDRQIRVVNRRIGPKHMTITVLDNDQNAEGKFLPHSYVVHHWDAITGGLDRVETVQERWQRIGSWDLPVSHTTSNASGGGFSVRSVTLSEHELLKAN
;
A
#
# COMPACT_ATOMS: atom_id res chain seq x y z
N MET A 1 -48.10 -14.98 22.27
CA MET A 1 -48.26 -13.82 21.37
C MET A 1 -46.90 -13.14 21.32
N LEU A 2 -46.09 -13.51 20.32
CA LEU A 2 -44.69 -13.07 20.21
C LEU A 2 -44.68 -11.77 19.38
N THR A 3 -44.37 -10.65 20.03
CA THR A 3 -44.29 -9.34 19.39
C THR A 3 -43.04 -9.30 18.52
N LEU A 4 -43.20 -9.33 17.19
CA LEU A 4 -42.10 -9.00 16.27
C LEU A 4 -41.71 -7.54 16.50
N LEU A 5 -40.49 -7.30 16.98
CA LEU A 5 -39.87 -5.99 16.90
C LEU A 5 -39.64 -5.65 15.41
N PRO A 6 -40.01 -4.45 14.95
CA PRO A 6 -39.70 -4.01 13.61
C PRO A 6 -38.18 -3.84 13.49
N PHE A 7 -37.58 -4.54 12.53
CA PHE A 7 -36.22 -4.29 12.08
C PHE A 7 -36.22 -2.90 11.44
N VAL A 8 -35.65 -1.92 12.14
CA VAL A 8 -35.36 -0.61 11.54
C VAL A 8 -34.23 -0.85 10.55
N MET A 9 -34.55 -0.96 9.26
CA MET A 9 -33.54 -0.81 8.22
C MET A 9 -33.10 0.65 8.25
N THR A 10 -31.97 0.91 8.89
CA THR A 10 -31.24 2.17 8.72
C THR A 10 -30.95 2.28 7.23
N VAL A 11 -31.56 3.26 6.55
CA VAL A 11 -31.25 3.53 5.15
C VAL A 11 -29.88 4.21 5.14
N CYS A 12 -28.83 3.41 5.01
CA CYS A 12 -27.49 3.94 4.96
C CYS A 12 -27.22 4.62 3.60
N ALA A 13 -26.85 5.89 3.64
CA ALA A 13 -26.52 6.65 2.45
C ALA A 13 -25.12 6.24 1.95
N HIS A 14 -25.00 5.98 0.65
CA HIS A 14 -23.71 5.73 0.02
C HIS A 14 -23.15 7.03 -0.57
N PHE A 15 -21.89 7.31 -0.27
CA PHE A 15 -21.14 8.43 -0.84
C PHE A 15 -19.89 7.94 -1.55
N LEU A 16 -19.30 8.83 -2.34
CA LEU A 16 -17.99 8.59 -2.91
C LEU A 16 -16.93 9.07 -1.90
N PHE A 17 -16.00 8.19 -1.55
CA PHE A 17 -14.87 8.49 -0.69
C PHE A 17 -13.57 8.15 -1.39
N ILE A 18 -12.51 8.90 -1.09
CA ILE A 18 -11.13 8.52 -1.42
C ILE A 18 -10.48 8.00 -0.14
N ARG A 19 -9.72 6.92 -0.23
CA ARG A 19 -8.78 6.48 0.80
C ARG A 19 -7.36 6.61 0.25
N ILE A 20 -6.46 7.20 1.03
CA ILE A 20 -5.02 7.15 0.73
C ILE A 20 -4.48 5.90 1.43
N GLY A 21 -4.07 4.90 0.65
CA GLY A 21 -3.47 3.68 1.18
C GLY A 21 -2.06 3.90 1.73
N PRO A 22 -1.54 2.94 2.53
CA PRO A 22 -0.14 2.95 2.92
C PRO A 22 0.78 2.73 1.71
N ALA A 23 2.07 3.05 1.86
CA ALA A 23 3.09 2.75 0.85
C ALA A 23 3.40 1.24 0.82
N ALA A 24 2.52 0.46 0.18
CA ALA A 24 2.59 -0.99 0.10
C ALA A 24 2.09 -1.50 -1.27
N GLU A 25 2.40 -2.75 -1.61
CA GLU A 25 1.72 -3.50 -2.70
C GLU A 25 1.63 -2.75 -4.04
N ALA A 26 2.76 -2.65 -4.74
CA ALA A 26 2.98 -1.79 -5.93
C ALA A 26 3.12 -0.28 -5.65
N GLY A 27 3.16 0.12 -4.37
CA GLY A 27 3.38 1.51 -3.97
C GLY A 27 2.10 2.18 -3.45
N GLN A 28 2.23 3.44 -3.02
CA GLN A 28 1.12 4.16 -2.45
C GLN A 28 0.04 4.46 -3.50
N ALA A 29 -1.23 4.34 -3.13
CA ALA A 29 -2.35 4.57 -4.04
C ALA A 29 -3.49 5.34 -3.37
N ALA A 30 -4.23 6.08 -4.19
CA ALA A 30 -5.55 6.56 -3.87
C ALA A 30 -6.57 5.52 -4.34
N GLU A 31 -7.48 5.13 -3.46
CA GLU A 31 -8.55 4.18 -3.74
C GLU A 31 -9.88 4.90 -3.63
N VAL A 32 -10.79 4.70 -4.59
CA VAL A 32 -12.11 5.32 -4.58
C VAL A 32 -13.17 4.27 -4.32
N TYR A 33 -14.02 4.56 -3.35
CA TYR A 33 -15.08 3.70 -2.90
C TYR A 33 -16.42 4.40 -2.97
N PHE A 34 -17.46 3.66 -3.38
CA PHE A 34 -18.84 4.10 -3.28
C PHE A 34 -19.53 3.30 -2.17
N SER A 35 -19.51 3.84 -0.95
CA SER A 35 -19.94 3.11 0.25
C SER A 35 -20.38 4.08 1.37
N GLU A 36 -20.67 3.54 2.55
CA GLU A 36 -21.01 4.30 3.76
C GLU A 36 -19.79 5.00 4.37
N GLN A 37 -18.58 4.49 4.08
CA GLN A 37 -17.30 5.02 4.57
C GLN A 37 -16.16 4.89 3.54
N ALA A 38 -14.96 5.34 3.87
CA ALA A 38 -13.78 5.23 3.01
C ALA A 38 -13.20 3.81 2.91
N GLU A 39 -14.06 2.80 2.72
CA GLU A 39 -13.71 1.38 2.61
C GLU A 39 -14.47 0.68 1.49
N ALA A 40 -14.05 -0.56 1.18
CA ALA A 40 -14.63 -1.36 0.13
C ALA A 40 -16.14 -1.61 0.36
N GLY A 41 -16.96 -1.00 -0.49
CA GLY A 41 -18.39 -1.28 -0.59
C GLY A 41 -18.71 -2.40 -1.58
N ASP A 42 -19.96 -2.44 -2.05
CA ASP A 42 -20.40 -3.40 -3.06
C ASP A 42 -19.71 -3.13 -4.43
N PRO A 43 -18.90 -4.08 -4.97
CA PRO A 43 -18.17 -3.92 -6.22
C PRO A 43 -19.03 -3.56 -7.42
N LYS A 44 -20.34 -3.84 -7.41
CA LYS A 44 -21.26 -3.51 -8.52
C LYS A 44 -21.32 -2.02 -8.82
N PHE A 45 -20.91 -1.17 -7.87
CA PHE A 45 -20.93 0.28 -8.04
C PHE A 45 -19.66 0.84 -8.71
N VAL A 46 -18.58 0.06 -8.83
CA VAL A 46 -17.30 0.50 -9.42
C VAL A 46 -17.51 1.06 -10.82
N THR A 47 -18.17 0.31 -11.70
CA THR A 47 -18.45 0.75 -13.08
C THR A 47 -19.30 2.02 -13.13
N LYS A 48 -20.19 2.26 -12.15
CA LYS A 48 -21.01 3.48 -12.11
C LYS A 48 -20.21 4.73 -11.78
N VAL A 49 -19.07 4.57 -11.11
CA VAL A 49 -18.20 5.68 -10.71
C VAL A 49 -16.90 5.72 -11.51
N ALA A 50 -16.71 4.83 -12.49
CA ALA A 50 -15.50 4.72 -13.31
C ALA A 50 -15.08 6.02 -14.02
N GLY A 51 -16.04 6.93 -14.28
CA GLY A 51 -15.75 8.26 -14.82
C GLY A 51 -15.14 9.26 -13.82
N THR A 52 -14.85 8.84 -12.58
CA THR A 52 -14.26 9.69 -11.54
C THR A 52 -12.89 10.18 -11.98
N LYS A 53 -12.67 11.49 -11.89
CA LYS A 53 -11.37 12.11 -12.12
C LYS A 53 -10.73 12.45 -10.78
N LEU A 54 -9.43 12.19 -10.64
CA LEU A 54 -8.66 12.46 -9.42
C LEU A 54 -7.46 13.35 -9.71
N TRP A 55 -7.09 14.14 -8.71
CA TRP A 55 -5.90 14.98 -8.74
C TRP A 55 -5.22 15.00 -7.39
N VAL A 56 -3.90 14.90 -7.42
CA VAL A 56 -3.05 14.95 -6.23
C VAL A 56 -2.39 16.31 -6.10
N GLN A 57 -2.28 16.78 -4.86
CA GLN A 57 -1.52 17.96 -4.48
C GLN A 57 -0.51 17.56 -3.40
N THR A 58 0.78 17.64 -3.75
CA THR A 58 1.93 17.39 -2.84
C THR A 58 2.66 18.68 -2.46
N ALA A 59 2.27 19.80 -3.06
CA ALA A 59 2.73 21.15 -2.73
C ALA A 59 1.58 22.13 -2.96
N PRO A 60 1.46 23.21 -2.17
CA PRO A 60 0.34 24.14 -2.27
C PRO A 60 0.10 24.63 -3.70
N ARG A 61 -1.17 24.60 -4.14
CA ARG A 61 -1.66 24.97 -5.49
C ARG A 61 -1.15 24.12 -6.65
N SER A 62 -0.29 23.12 -6.40
CA SER A 62 0.25 22.25 -7.44
C SER A 62 -0.58 20.97 -7.56
N PHE A 63 -1.59 21.00 -8.43
CA PHE A 63 -2.43 19.84 -8.71
C PHE A 63 -1.95 19.09 -9.95
N LYS A 64 -1.77 17.77 -9.81
CA LYS A 64 -1.45 16.87 -10.93
C LYS A 64 -2.59 15.87 -11.13
N PRO A 65 -3.05 15.66 -12.38
CA PRO A 65 -4.03 14.62 -12.66
C PRO A 65 -3.45 13.25 -12.36
N LEU A 66 -4.30 12.36 -11.84
CA LEU A 66 -3.98 10.96 -11.64
C LEU A 66 -4.66 10.10 -12.70
N GLU A 67 -3.98 9.07 -13.16
CA GLU A 67 -4.57 8.03 -13.99
C GLU A 67 -5.39 7.10 -13.09
N VAL A 68 -6.71 7.11 -13.27
CA VAL A 68 -7.65 6.28 -12.52
C VAL A 68 -7.90 4.99 -13.30
N ARG A 69 -7.75 3.85 -12.62
CA ARG A 69 -7.96 2.51 -13.18
C ARG A 69 -9.05 1.78 -12.41
N GLU A 70 -9.89 1.04 -13.13
CA GLU A 70 -10.86 0.13 -12.53
C GLU A 70 -10.13 -1.10 -11.98
N GLY A 71 -10.29 -1.35 -10.67
CA GLY A 71 -9.93 -2.60 -10.03
C GLY A 71 -11.13 -3.52 -9.88
N VAL A 72 -10.94 -4.66 -9.20
CA VAL A 72 -12.00 -5.66 -9.00
C VAL A 72 -13.13 -5.14 -8.12
N ASP A 73 -12.82 -4.29 -7.15
CA ASP A 73 -13.74 -3.85 -6.08
C ASP A 73 -13.70 -2.33 -5.80
N ARG A 74 -12.80 -1.60 -6.48
CA ARG A 74 -12.56 -0.17 -6.26
C ARG A 74 -11.93 0.47 -7.50
N LEU A 75 -11.97 1.80 -7.59
CA LEU A 75 -11.05 2.49 -8.49
C LEU A 75 -9.72 2.71 -7.77
N ARG A 76 -8.61 2.68 -8.51
CA ARG A 76 -7.27 2.88 -7.98
C ARG A 76 -6.49 3.85 -8.85
N ALA A 77 -5.71 4.71 -8.21
CA ALA A 77 -4.74 5.56 -8.87
C ALA A 77 -3.42 5.56 -8.09
N SER A 78 -2.30 5.34 -8.78
CA SER A 78 -0.98 5.41 -8.14
C SER A 78 -0.67 6.83 -7.69
N LEU A 79 -0.08 6.96 -6.50
CA LEU A 79 0.31 8.24 -5.94
C LEU A 79 1.82 8.46 -6.08
N PRO A 80 2.26 9.71 -6.33
CA PRO A 80 3.66 10.04 -6.23
C PRO A 80 4.12 9.84 -4.79
N SER A 81 5.37 9.41 -4.61
CA SER A 81 5.91 9.28 -3.28
C SER A 81 6.09 10.64 -2.62
N SER A 82 5.30 10.87 -1.58
CA SER A 82 5.31 12.07 -0.76
C SER A 82 4.82 11.71 0.64
N GLU A 83 5.43 12.28 1.68
CA GLU A 83 4.96 12.08 3.06
C GLU A 83 3.62 12.79 3.29
N THR A 84 3.45 13.97 2.67
CA THR A 84 2.24 14.79 2.81
C THR A 84 1.58 15.04 1.47
N LEU A 85 0.32 14.64 1.36
CA LEU A 85 -0.45 14.83 0.15
C LEU A 85 -1.94 14.99 0.43
N SER A 86 -2.63 15.64 -0.50
CA SER A 86 -4.08 15.67 -0.59
C SER A 86 -4.52 15.16 -1.96
N VAL A 87 -5.59 14.37 -1.99
CA VAL A 87 -6.20 13.90 -3.24
C VAL A 87 -7.62 14.41 -3.27
N VAL A 88 -8.01 15.08 -4.34
CA VAL A 88 -9.37 15.55 -4.58
C VAL A 88 -9.91 14.91 -5.86
N GLY A 89 -11.21 14.65 -5.89
CA GLY A 89 -11.88 14.03 -7.03
C GLY A 89 -13.14 14.76 -7.44
N ALA A 90 -13.64 14.41 -8.63
CA ALA A 90 -14.93 14.81 -9.13
C ALA A 90 -15.59 13.64 -9.88
N CYS A 91 -16.84 13.37 -9.54
CA CYS A 91 -17.67 12.36 -10.20
C CYS A 91 -19.08 12.90 -10.42
N GLU A 92 -19.48 13.01 -11.69
CA GLU A 92 -20.88 13.21 -12.04
C GLU A 92 -21.55 11.83 -12.14
N TYR A 93 -22.27 11.44 -11.08
CA TYR A 93 -22.92 10.13 -11.02
C TYR A 93 -24.06 10.02 -12.04
N GLY A 94 -24.72 11.13 -12.32
CA GLY A 94 -25.80 11.24 -13.30
C GLY A 94 -27.16 11.52 -12.67
N VAL A 95 -28.21 11.43 -13.49
CA VAL A 95 -29.58 11.73 -13.08
C VAL A 95 -30.24 10.53 -12.42
N LEU A 96 -30.75 10.75 -11.21
CA LEU A 96 -31.57 9.79 -10.48
C LEU A 96 -33.02 10.27 -10.46
N ALA A 97 -33.93 9.40 -10.89
CA ALA A 97 -35.37 9.58 -10.76
C ALA A 97 -35.90 8.42 -9.91
N ARG A 98 -36.23 8.71 -8.65
CA ARG A 98 -36.77 7.74 -7.70
C ARG A 98 -38.27 7.98 -7.52
N PRO A 99 -39.09 6.94 -7.29
CA PRO A 99 -40.50 7.15 -7.01
C PRO A 99 -40.69 8.14 -5.84
N LYS A 100 -41.54 9.15 -6.04
CA LYS A 100 -41.85 10.22 -5.06
C LYS A 100 -40.71 11.20 -4.76
N GLU A 101 -39.63 11.20 -5.53
CA GLU A 101 -38.60 12.23 -5.47
C GLU A 101 -38.58 13.04 -6.77
N VAL A 102 -38.27 14.34 -6.68
CA VAL A 102 -37.95 15.14 -7.86
C VAL A 102 -36.73 14.54 -8.55
N PRO A 103 -36.69 14.38 -9.88
CA PRO A 103 -35.49 13.95 -10.57
C PRO A 103 -34.33 14.91 -10.28
N PHE A 104 -33.17 14.37 -9.89
CA PHE A 104 -32.02 15.18 -9.50
C PHE A 104 -30.73 14.72 -10.16
N LEU A 105 -29.84 15.66 -10.45
CA LEU A 105 -28.47 15.38 -10.87
C LEU A 105 -27.61 15.17 -9.61
N LEU A 106 -26.94 14.03 -9.52
CA LEU A 106 -26.09 13.67 -8.40
C LEU A 106 -24.61 13.86 -8.76
N ARG A 107 -23.89 14.61 -7.92
CA ARG A 107 -22.45 14.86 -8.06
C ARG A 107 -21.71 14.64 -6.75
N TYR A 108 -20.51 14.09 -6.86
CA TYR A 108 -19.62 13.81 -5.74
C TYR A 108 -18.27 14.49 -5.93
N TYR A 109 -17.76 15.06 -4.84
CA TYR A 109 -16.46 15.71 -4.76
C TYR A 109 -15.66 15.16 -3.59
N PRO A 110 -15.10 13.94 -3.74
CA PRO A 110 -14.38 13.33 -2.66
C PRO A 110 -13.01 13.94 -2.45
N LYS A 111 -12.56 13.92 -1.19
CA LYS A 111 -11.22 14.34 -0.80
C LYS A 111 -10.63 13.39 0.23
N ALA A 112 -9.32 13.20 0.17
CA ALA A 112 -8.56 12.56 1.23
C ALA A 112 -7.28 13.33 1.52
N ILE A 113 -6.81 13.26 2.77
CA ILE A 113 -5.56 13.86 3.21
C ILE A 113 -4.73 12.87 4.03
N ALA A 114 -3.41 12.93 3.88
CA ALA A 114 -2.46 12.15 4.67
C ALA A 114 -1.14 12.91 4.82
N GLY A 115 -0.46 12.73 5.95
CA GLY A 115 0.86 13.31 6.22
C GLY A 115 0.89 14.30 7.37
N ASP A 116 1.85 15.22 7.31
CA ASP A 116 2.12 16.18 8.39
C ASP A 116 1.02 17.25 8.50
N PRO A 117 0.43 17.46 9.70
CA PRO A 117 -0.60 18.48 9.91
C PRO A 117 -0.20 19.91 9.51
N GLY A 118 1.05 20.31 9.78
CA GLY A 118 1.55 21.66 9.47
C GLY A 118 1.69 21.88 7.97
N GLU A 119 2.13 20.87 7.23
CA GLU A 119 2.17 20.90 5.77
C GLU A 119 0.78 20.84 5.13
N LEU A 120 -0.11 19.99 5.64
CA LEU A 120 -1.50 19.87 5.20
C LEU A 120 -2.25 21.20 5.35
N ASN A 121 -2.00 21.94 6.42
CA ASN A 121 -2.59 23.27 6.64
C ASN A 121 -2.22 24.31 5.58
N ARG A 122 -1.19 24.08 4.78
CA ARG A 122 -0.79 24.96 3.67
C ARG A 122 -1.44 24.56 2.34
N MET A 123 -2.07 23.40 2.26
CA MET A 123 -2.70 22.89 1.05
C MET A 123 -3.95 23.72 0.73
N THR A 124 -4.16 23.99 -0.55
CA THR A 124 -5.28 24.82 -1.00
C THR A 124 -6.40 23.98 -1.57
N ALA A 125 -7.61 24.54 -1.60
CA ALA A 125 -8.71 24.02 -2.40
C ALA A 125 -8.38 24.11 -3.90
N ARG A 126 -9.09 23.32 -4.70
CA ARG A 126 -8.96 23.37 -6.15
C ARG A 126 -10.06 24.23 -6.77
N GLU A 127 -9.68 25.22 -7.57
CA GLU A 127 -10.61 26.19 -8.16
C GLU A 127 -11.70 25.55 -9.04
N GLU A 128 -11.38 24.47 -9.77
CA GLU A 128 -12.32 23.79 -10.65
C GLU A 128 -13.25 22.80 -9.91
N ILE A 129 -13.06 22.60 -8.61
CA ILE A 129 -13.95 21.79 -7.77
C ILE A 129 -15.00 22.73 -7.15
N PRO A 130 -16.28 22.63 -7.54
CA PRO A 130 -17.31 23.58 -7.14
C PRO A 130 -17.75 23.41 -5.69
N LEU A 131 -17.51 22.24 -5.08
CA LEU A 131 -17.83 21.95 -3.68
C LEU A 131 -16.71 21.13 -3.05
N GLU A 132 -16.08 21.63 -1.99
CA GLU A 132 -14.91 20.97 -1.37
C GLU A 132 -14.87 21.18 0.14
N ILE A 133 -14.56 20.12 0.91
CA ILE A 133 -14.29 20.24 2.36
C ILE A 133 -12.80 20.49 2.56
N MET A 134 -12.48 21.56 3.30
CA MET A 134 -11.14 21.85 3.80
C MET A 134 -11.09 21.55 5.30
N GLY A 135 -10.00 20.91 5.73
CA GLY A 135 -9.70 20.69 7.15
C GLY A 135 -8.38 21.35 7.51
N LYS A 136 -8.40 22.25 8.49
CA LYS A 136 -7.18 22.81 9.10
C LYS A 136 -7.00 22.21 10.49
N LEU A 137 -5.84 21.60 10.72
CA LEU A 137 -5.50 20.91 11.96
C LEU A 137 -4.91 21.89 12.98
N GLU A 138 -5.39 21.81 14.23
CA GLU A 138 -4.87 22.60 15.35
C GLU A 138 -4.93 21.76 16.63
N GLY A 139 -3.77 21.22 17.05
CA GLY A 139 -3.71 20.33 18.22
C GLY A 139 -4.53 19.06 18.01
N ASP A 140 -5.51 18.84 18.89
CA ASP A 140 -6.45 17.72 18.84
C ASP A 140 -7.73 18.02 18.05
N LYS A 141 -7.79 19.17 17.37
CA LYS A 141 -8.99 19.66 16.68
C LYS A 141 -8.76 19.78 15.18
N ILE A 142 -9.87 19.69 14.45
CA ILE A 142 -9.95 20.03 13.03
C ILE A 142 -10.99 21.14 12.82
N HIS A 143 -10.56 22.18 12.12
CA HIS A 143 -11.39 23.28 11.66
C HIS A 143 -11.87 22.94 10.25
N LEU A 144 -13.15 22.64 10.12
CA LEU A 144 -13.80 22.24 8.88
C LEU A 144 -14.45 23.44 8.22
N VAL A 145 -14.23 23.58 6.91
CA VAL A 145 -14.87 24.59 6.07
C VAL A 145 -15.35 23.92 4.79
N LEU A 146 -16.63 24.06 4.47
CA LEU A 146 -17.18 23.69 3.18
C LEU A 146 -17.06 24.90 2.27
N LEU A 147 -16.36 24.73 1.16
CA LEU A 147 -16.22 25.74 0.13
C LEU A 147 -17.19 25.44 -1.01
N LYS A 148 -18.09 26.39 -1.31
CA LYS A 148 -18.90 26.39 -2.52
C LYS A 148 -18.36 27.47 -3.45
N GLN A 149 -17.83 27.06 -4.61
CA GLN A 149 -17.14 27.95 -5.56
C GLN A 149 -16.05 28.79 -4.86
N GLY A 150 -15.25 28.15 -4.00
CA GLY A 150 -14.17 28.80 -3.25
C GLY A 150 -14.62 29.67 -2.08
N LYS A 151 -15.91 29.76 -1.76
CA LYS A 151 -16.43 30.57 -0.65
C LYS A 151 -16.97 29.70 0.49
N PRO A 152 -16.68 30.04 1.77
CA PRO A 152 -17.25 29.32 2.92
C PRO A 152 -18.78 29.32 2.92
N VAL A 153 -19.37 28.22 3.40
CA VAL A 153 -20.83 28.05 3.54
C VAL A 153 -21.22 28.06 5.03
N PRO A 154 -21.79 29.16 5.55
CA PRO A 154 -22.29 29.22 6.93
C PRO A 154 -23.46 28.26 7.19
N GLY A 155 -23.56 27.76 8.42
CA GLY A 155 -24.68 26.93 8.87
C GLY A 155 -24.73 25.52 8.29
N VAL A 156 -23.74 25.10 7.50
CA VAL A 156 -23.67 23.71 7.02
C VAL A 156 -23.38 22.75 8.18
N VAL A 157 -23.99 21.56 8.14
CA VAL A 157 -23.69 20.46 9.05
C VAL A 157 -22.68 19.54 8.38
N PHE A 158 -21.57 19.28 9.08
CA PHE A 158 -20.62 18.23 8.77
C PHE A 158 -20.98 17.00 9.57
N HIS A 159 -21.13 15.88 8.88
CA HIS A 159 -21.36 14.57 9.49
C HIS A 159 -20.03 13.81 9.44
N ALA A 160 -19.49 13.46 10.61
CA ALA A 160 -18.24 12.71 10.75
C ALA A 160 -18.56 11.29 11.22
N VAL A 161 -18.15 10.30 10.43
CA VAL A 161 -18.39 8.87 10.65
C VAL A 161 -17.06 8.17 10.95
N ASP A 162 -17.02 7.38 12.02
CA ASP A 162 -15.87 6.56 12.39
C ASP A 162 -15.93 5.13 11.79
N ALA A 163 -14.93 4.30 12.12
CA ALA A 163 -14.82 2.92 11.62
C ALA A 163 -15.98 2.00 12.03
N ASP A 164 -16.64 2.31 13.16
CA ASP A 164 -17.78 1.55 13.69
C ASP A 164 -19.12 2.09 13.16
N LEU A 165 -19.08 2.99 12.16
CA LEU A 165 -20.22 3.68 11.59
C LEU A 165 -20.97 4.56 12.61
N THR A 166 -20.28 5.00 13.67
CA THR A 166 -20.84 5.96 14.62
C THR A 166 -20.69 7.37 14.06
N GLU A 167 -21.80 8.11 14.05
CA GLU A 167 -21.84 9.46 13.51
C GLU A 167 -21.77 10.52 14.63
N SER A 168 -21.02 11.59 14.37
CA SER A 168 -21.03 12.83 15.15
C SER A 168 -21.15 14.03 14.21
N GLU A 169 -21.71 15.12 14.70
CA GLU A 169 -21.98 16.32 13.88
C GLU A 169 -21.20 17.54 14.37
N ALA A 170 -20.85 18.41 13.42
CA ALA A 170 -20.36 19.76 13.71
C ALA A 170 -21.03 20.76 12.77
N THR A 171 -21.59 21.84 13.30
CA THR A 171 -22.27 22.87 12.49
C THR A 171 -21.38 24.10 12.31
N ALA A 172 -21.28 24.60 11.08
CA ALA A 172 -20.51 25.78 10.75
C ALA A 172 -21.15 27.05 11.34
N GLY A 173 -20.31 27.90 11.94
CA GLY A 173 -20.70 29.22 12.41
C GLY A 173 -20.95 30.24 11.28
N PRO A 174 -21.20 31.51 11.62
CA PRO A 174 -21.43 32.59 10.65
C PRO A 174 -20.27 32.85 9.69
N ASP A 175 -19.05 32.49 10.08
CA ASP A 175 -17.84 32.58 9.25
C ASP A 175 -17.66 31.38 8.30
N GLY A 176 -18.52 30.37 8.40
CA GLY A 176 -18.45 29.13 7.61
C GLY A 176 -17.52 28.07 8.19
N THR A 177 -17.00 28.25 9.41
CA THR A 177 -16.10 27.29 10.08
C THR A 177 -16.84 26.47 11.12
N ALA A 178 -16.60 25.16 11.16
CA ALA A 178 -16.95 24.29 12.28
C ALA A 178 -15.68 23.76 12.96
N VAL A 179 -15.71 23.56 14.27
CA VAL A 179 -14.60 22.93 15.01
C VAL A 179 -15.07 21.58 15.51
N TRP A 180 -14.31 20.53 15.21
CA TRP A 180 -14.61 19.16 15.61
C TRP A 180 -13.37 18.49 16.19
N THR A 181 -13.56 17.61 17.17
CA THR A 181 -12.51 16.83 17.82
C THR A 181 -12.81 15.36 17.57
N PRO A 182 -11.93 14.62 16.88
CA PRO A 182 -12.08 13.17 16.74
C PRO A 182 -12.10 12.49 18.11
N PRO A 183 -13.12 11.67 18.42
CA PRO A 183 -13.28 11.07 19.76
C PRO A 183 -12.19 10.03 20.10
N ALA A 184 -11.62 9.37 19.08
CA ALA A 184 -10.57 8.37 19.23
C ALA A 184 -9.63 8.34 18.00
N PRO A 185 -8.43 7.75 18.09
CA PRO A 185 -7.62 7.39 16.92
C PRO A 185 -8.38 6.42 15.99
N GLY A 186 -8.18 6.55 14.68
CA GLY A 186 -8.81 5.69 13.68
C GLY A 186 -9.14 6.41 12.36
N PRO A 187 -9.66 5.69 11.36
CA PRO A 187 -10.14 6.30 10.12
C PRO A 187 -11.46 7.06 10.35
N TYR A 188 -11.59 8.20 9.68
CA TYR A 188 -12.80 9.01 9.67
C TYR A 188 -13.20 9.40 8.26
N SER A 189 -14.52 9.45 8.04
CA SER A 189 -15.17 9.88 6.82
C SER A 189 -16.11 11.03 7.15
N ILE A 190 -15.81 12.24 6.66
CA ILE A 190 -16.64 13.43 6.83
C ILE A 190 -17.41 13.69 5.55
N TYR A 191 -18.69 14.01 5.63
CA TYR A 191 -19.48 14.46 4.48
C TYR A 191 -20.31 15.70 4.80
N ALA A 192 -20.54 16.49 3.75
CA ALA A 192 -21.47 17.62 3.77
C ALA A 192 -22.20 17.68 2.43
N ARG A 193 -23.45 18.15 2.47
CA ARG A 193 -24.36 18.19 1.33
C ARG A 193 -24.71 19.63 0.96
N ASP A 194 -24.75 19.90 -0.34
CA ASP A 194 -25.43 21.07 -0.90
C ASP A 194 -26.59 20.62 -1.80
N THR A 195 -27.67 21.40 -1.85
CA THR A 195 -28.76 21.18 -2.81
C THR A 195 -29.14 22.50 -3.44
N THR A 196 -29.05 22.54 -4.76
CA THR A 196 -29.34 23.73 -5.54
C THR A 196 -30.53 23.44 -6.47
N LYS A 197 -31.61 24.22 -6.33
CA LYS A 197 -32.75 24.17 -7.26
C LYS A 197 -32.34 24.75 -8.61
N ARG A 198 -32.00 23.86 -9.54
CA ARG A 198 -31.60 24.19 -10.91
C ARG A 198 -31.97 23.01 -11.80
N SER A 199 -32.85 23.27 -12.75
CA SER A 199 -33.23 22.27 -13.76
C SER A 199 -32.20 22.18 -14.89
N GLY A 200 -32.17 21.04 -15.57
CA GLY A 200 -31.35 20.81 -16.75
C GLY A 200 -31.57 19.43 -17.35
N GLU A 201 -30.70 19.05 -18.28
CA GLU A 201 -30.73 17.74 -18.94
C GLU A 201 -29.30 17.22 -19.15
N ILE A 202 -29.09 15.92 -18.91
CA ILE A 202 -27.86 15.24 -19.28
C ILE A 202 -28.13 13.81 -19.74
N GLY A 203 -27.50 13.39 -20.84
CA GLY A 203 -27.69 12.06 -21.40
C GLY A 203 -29.16 11.71 -21.71
N GLY A 204 -29.96 12.70 -22.14
CA GLY A 204 -31.38 12.53 -22.43
C GLY A 204 -32.29 12.49 -21.20
N LYS A 205 -31.78 12.76 -20.00
CA LYS A 205 -32.55 12.72 -18.74
C LYS A 205 -32.62 14.12 -18.13
N SER A 206 -33.84 14.60 -17.90
CA SER A 206 -34.09 15.88 -17.23
C SER A 206 -34.00 15.76 -15.71
N TYR A 207 -33.59 16.83 -15.06
CA TYR A 207 -33.55 16.98 -13.61
C TYR A 207 -34.07 18.37 -13.20
N GLU A 208 -34.53 18.50 -11.96
CA GLU A 208 -35.07 19.74 -11.39
C GLU A 208 -34.16 20.37 -10.33
N GLU A 209 -33.27 19.56 -9.75
CA GLU A 209 -32.30 20.02 -8.77
C GLU A 209 -30.96 19.29 -8.92
N ILE A 210 -29.92 19.90 -8.36
CA ILE A 210 -28.58 19.32 -8.26
C ILE A 210 -28.33 19.01 -6.78
N ARG A 211 -27.99 17.75 -6.49
CA ARG A 211 -27.55 17.30 -5.17
C ARG A 211 -26.06 17.01 -5.24
N GLU A 212 -25.31 17.72 -4.41
CA GLU A 212 -23.86 17.68 -4.39
C GLU A 212 -23.38 17.23 -3.02
N PHE A 213 -22.42 16.32 -3.00
CA PHE A 213 -21.80 15.82 -1.78
C PHE A 213 -20.30 16.03 -1.86
N ALA A 214 -19.76 16.73 -0.87
CA ALA A 214 -18.33 16.79 -0.64
C ALA A 214 -17.98 15.85 0.51
N THR A 215 -16.89 15.11 0.37
CA THR A 215 -16.39 14.20 1.41
C THR A 215 -14.93 14.48 1.73
N LEU A 216 -14.51 14.23 2.97
CA LEU A 216 -13.13 14.31 3.43
C LEU A 216 -12.81 13.07 4.27
N ALA A 217 -11.83 12.28 3.86
CA ALA A 217 -11.38 11.11 4.59
C ALA A 217 -9.91 11.20 5.03
N PHE A 218 -9.61 10.68 6.22
CA PHE A 218 -8.26 10.63 6.78
C PHE A 218 -8.19 9.63 7.95
N THR A 219 -6.97 9.27 8.36
CA THR A 219 -6.72 8.54 9.60
C THR A 219 -6.20 9.49 10.68
N TRP A 220 -6.81 9.45 11.85
CA TRP A 220 -6.44 10.25 13.01
C TRP A 220 -5.62 9.44 14.03
N PRO A 221 -4.60 10.01 14.68
CA PRO A 221 -4.01 11.33 14.39
C PRO A 221 -3.25 11.33 13.05
N LEU A 222 -3.34 12.45 12.34
CA LEU A 222 -2.60 12.64 11.09
C LEU A 222 -1.08 12.73 11.38
N GLY A 223 -0.28 12.00 10.62
CA GLY A 223 1.17 12.00 10.76
C GLY A 223 1.69 11.29 12.01
N SER A 224 0.94 10.34 12.59
CA SER A 224 1.43 9.53 13.70
C SER A 224 2.74 8.82 13.34
N ARG A 225 3.78 9.03 14.16
CA ARG A 225 5.12 8.43 14.03
C ARG A 225 5.50 7.62 15.27
N GLN A 226 4.51 7.10 16.00
CA GLN A 226 4.79 6.25 17.16
C GLN A 226 5.01 4.80 16.73
N ALA A 227 6.03 4.16 17.31
CA ALA A 227 6.24 2.74 17.13
C ALA A 227 5.13 1.96 17.84
N ASP A 228 4.66 0.91 17.20
CA ASP A 228 3.70 -0.03 17.79
C ASP A 228 4.48 -1.25 18.34
N PRO A 229 4.47 -1.48 19.67
CA PRO A 229 5.21 -2.59 20.27
C PRO A 229 4.78 -3.96 19.77
N GLU A 230 3.51 -4.14 19.41
CA GLU A 230 2.99 -5.41 18.88
C GLU A 230 3.47 -5.62 17.45
N ALA A 231 3.47 -4.58 16.61
CA ALA A 231 4.05 -4.64 15.27
C ALA A 231 5.56 -4.95 15.33
N VAL A 232 6.28 -4.32 16.26
CA VAL A 232 7.71 -4.61 16.50
C VAL A 232 7.91 -6.07 16.88
N SER A 233 7.18 -6.56 17.87
CA SER A 233 7.29 -7.96 18.31
C SER A 233 6.98 -8.94 17.17
N LEU A 234 5.93 -8.67 16.40
CA LEU A 234 5.52 -9.51 15.28
C LEU A 234 6.62 -9.58 14.20
N PHE A 235 7.27 -8.47 13.90
CA PHE A 235 8.39 -8.42 12.94
C PHE A 235 9.65 -9.13 13.46
N GLU A 236 10.03 -8.91 14.71
CA GLU A 236 11.18 -9.57 15.34
C GLU A 236 11.00 -11.10 15.38
N GLN A 237 9.79 -11.57 15.71
CA GLN A 237 9.45 -12.99 15.67
C GLN A 237 9.59 -13.56 14.25
N ALA A 238 9.14 -12.82 13.23
CA ALA A 238 9.27 -13.24 11.84
C ALA A 238 10.73 -13.28 11.36
N LEU A 239 11.57 -12.35 11.82
CA LEU A 239 13.01 -12.37 11.56
C LEU A 239 13.70 -13.55 12.25
N ALA A 240 13.38 -13.80 13.52
CA ALA A 240 13.96 -14.89 14.30
C ALA A 240 13.63 -16.28 13.73
N ALA A 241 12.47 -16.41 13.07
CA ALA A 241 12.01 -17.63 12.42
C ALA A 241 12.72 -17.94 11.09
N ARG A 242 13.52 -17.02 10.54
CA ARG A 242 14.29 -17.27 9.31
C ARG A 242 15.48 -18.19 9.59
N ALA A 243 15.70 -19.15 8.70
CA ALA A 243 16.94 -19.94 8.71
C ALA A 243 18.12 -19.02 8.33
N GLN A 244 19.20 -19.08 9.10
CA GLN A 244 20.41 -18.27 8.91
C GLN A 244 21.64 -19.13 9.07
N TRP A 245 22.71 -18.77 8.37
CA TRP A 245 24.02 -19.37 8.48
C TRP A 245 24.76 -18.79 9.69
N LYS A 246 24.55 -19.40 10.86
CA LYS A 246 25.31 -19.11 12.09
C LYS A 246 26.65 -19.85 12.07
N ASP A 247 27.70 -19.21 12.57
CA ASP A 247 29.06 -19.79 12.68
C ASP A 247 29.54 -20.44 11.37
N PHE A 248 29.21 -19.82 10.24
CA PHE A 248 29.35 -20.40 8.92
C PHE A 248 30.80 -20.38 8.42
N PRO A 249 31.40 -21.55 8.13
CA PRO A 249 32.79 -21.61 7.69
C PRO A 249 32.96 -21.26 6.21
N GLY A 250 31.87 -21.17 5.46
CA GLY A 250 31.88 -21.15 3.99
C GLY A 250 31.74 -22.55 3.38
N PHE A 251 31.46 -22.61 2.08
CA PHE A 251 31.51 -23.84 1.29
C PHE A 251 31.97 -23.58 -0.15
N SER A 252 32.38 -24.63 -0.84
CA SER A 252 32.56 -24.65 -2.29
C SER A 252 31.65 -25.68 -2.95
N ALA A 253 31.29 -25.45 -4.22
CA ALA A 253 30.51 -26.38 -5.02
C ALA A 253 30.85 -26.26 -6.51
N GLN A 254 30.60 -27.33 -7.25
CA GLN A 254 30.51 -27.30 -8.72
C GLN A 254 29.19 -26.66 -9.15
N LEU A 255 29.16 -26.07 -10.34
CA LEU A 255 28.00 -25.47 -10.97
C LEU A 255 27.73 -26.12 -12.33
N ALA A 256 26.47 -26.48 -12.57
CA ALA A 256 25.96 -26.76 -13.91
C ALA A 256 24.64 -26.01 -14.08
N GLY A 257 24.47 -25.29 -15.19
CA GLY A 257 23.26 -24.51 -15.40
C GLY A 257 22.98 -24.22 -16.86
N GLU A 258 21.89 -23.50 -17.10
CA GLU A 258 21.45 -23.10 -18.43
C GLU A 258 20.83 -21.71 -18.44
N SER A 259 20.92 -21.04 -19.59
CA SER A 259 20.23 -19.79 -19.89
C SER A 259 19.48 -19.94 -21.21
N ASN A 260 18.14 -20.03 -21.17
CA ASN A 260 17.30 -20.27 -22.33
C ASN A 260 17.78 -21.47 -23.19
N GLY A 261 18.16 -22.58 -22.53
CA GLY A 261 18.68 -23.78 -23.19
C GLY A 261 20.17 -23.73 -23.57
N ARG A 262 20.89 -22.63 -23.32
CA ARG A 262 22.35 -22.57 -23.49
C ARG A 262 23.05 -23.02 -22.20
N PRO A 263 23.77 -24.16 -22.20
CA PRO A 263 24.42 -24.66 -20.99
C PRO A 263 25.66 -23.83 -20.63
N PHE A 264 25.97 -23.81 -19.32
CA PHE A 264 27.21 -23.28 -18.76
C PHE A 264 27.64 -24.12 -17.56
N SER A 265 28.92 -24.06 -17.21
CA SER A 265 29.52 -24.78 -16.08
C SER A 265 30.52 -23.92 -15.31
N GLY A 266 30.84 -24.32 -14.08
CA GLY A 266 31.76 -23.55 -13.26
C GLY A 266 31.92 -24.04 -11.84
N THR A 267 32.50 -23.18 -11.00
CA THR A 267 32.64 -23.38 -9.56
C THR A 267 32.29 -22.12 -8.79
N VAL A 268 31.78 -22.31 -7.58
CA VAL A 268 31.50 -21.24 -6.63
C VAL A 268 32.14 -21.53 -5.28
N ARG A 269 32.58 -20.46 -4.59
CA ARG A 269 32.97 -20.49 -3.19
C ARG A 269 32.21 -19.39 -2.44
N PHE A 270 31.45 -19.78 -1.43
CA PHE A 270 30.89 -18.87 -0.44
C PHE A 270 31.86 -18.83 0.74
N LEU A 271 32.41 -17.66 1.05
CA LEU A 271 33.33 -17.49 2.17
C LEU A 271 32.57 -17.20 3.46
N ALA A 272 33.24 -17.39 4.60
CA ALA A 272 32.67 -17.18 5.94
C ALA A 272 32.14 -15.74 6.16
N ASP A 273 32.76 -14.74 5.53
CA ASP A 273 32.36 -13.33 5.61
C ASP A 273 31.16 -12.97 4.71
N GLY A 274 30.70 -13.91 3.88
CA GLY A 274 29.62 -13.73 2.90
C GLY A 274 30.09 -13.35 1.50
N LYS A 275 31.41 -13.21 1.25
CA LYS A 275 31.92 -12.98 -0.10
C LYS A 275 31.72 -14.21 -0.99
N VAL A 276 31.36 -13.97 -2.25
CA VAL A 276 31.18 -15.02 -3.27
C VAL A 276 32.30 -14.95 -4.30
N GLU A 277 33.00 -16.06 -4.52
CA GLU A 277 34.00 -16.22 -5.57
C GLU A 277 33.47 -17.16 -6.65
N LEU A 278 33.42 -16.68 -7.89
CA LEU A 278 32.75 -17.36 -9.00
C LEU A 278 33.69 -17.54 -10.20
N LYS A 279 33.78 -18.77 -10.70
CA LYS A 279 34.46 -19.11 -11.97
C LYS A 279 33.47 -19.84 -12.86
N VAL A 280 33.07 -19.23 -13.98
CA VAL A 280 32.05 -19.75 -14.90
C VAL A 280 32.56 -19.59 -16.33
N ASP A 281 32.28 -20.57 -17.18
CA ASP A 281 32.71 -20.60 -18.59
C ASP A 281 31.88 -19.67 -19.50
N ASP A 282 30.65 -19.32 -19.13
CA ASP A 282 29.80 -18.36 -19.83
C ASP A 282 29.87 -16.93 -19.24
N PRO A 283 30.47 -15.95 -19.95
CA PRO A 283 30.56 -14.57 -19.49
C PRO A 283 29.20 -13.85 -19.39
N VAL A 284 28.15 -14.34 -20.04
CA VAL A 284 26.79 -13.79 -19.96
C VAL A 284 26.06 -14.29 -18.71
N ALA A 285 26.32 -15.54 -18.29
CA ALA A 285 25.73 -16.10 -17.08
C ALA A 285 26.36 -15.52 -15.80
N ARG A 286 27.66 -15.18 -15.85
CA ARG A 286 28.44 -14.74 -14.69
C ARG A 286 27.85 -13.53 -13.92
N PRO A 287 27.40 -12.42 -14.55
CA PRO A 287 26.81 -11.30 -13.81
C PRO A 287 25.54 -11.69 -13.05
N TRP A 288 24.69 -12.51 -13.67
CA TRP A 288 23.46 -13.00 -13.05
C TRP A 288 23.76 -13.92 -11.87
N LEU A 289 24.62 -14.91 -12.03
CA LEU A 289 25.03 -15.80 -10.93
C LEU A 289 25.63 -15.01 -9.76
N LYS A 290 26.48 -14.02 -10.05
CA LYS A 290 27.06 -13.15 -9.04
C LYS A 290 25.98 -12.39 -8.26
N GLU A 291 25.05 -11.75 -8.95
CA GLU A 291 23.92 -11.04 -8.33
C GLU A 291 23.08 -11.96 -7.43
N GLN A 292 22.69 -13.13 -7.94
CA GLN A 292 21.85 -14.08 -7.20
C GLN A 292 22.57 -14.64 -5.97
N PHE A 293 23.82 -15.07 -6.11
CA PHE A 293 24.58 -15.65 -5.00
C PHE A 293 25.01 -14.62 -3.96
N GLU A 294 25.36 -13.39 -4.35
CA GLU A 294 25.63 -12.31 -3.39
C GLU A 294 24.36 -11.94 -2.61
N SER A 295 23.21 -11.88 -3.29
CA SER A 295 21.91 -11.67 -2.64
C SER A 295 21.57 -12.79 -1.65
N LEU A 296 21.75 -14.05 -2.06
CA LEU A 296 21.56 -15.23 -1.21
C LEU A 296 22.44 -15.17 0.04
N ALA A 297 23.74 -14.93 -0.12
CA ALA A 297 24.70 -14.86 0.98
C ALA A 297 24.33 -13.76 1.98
N MET A 298 24.02 -12.55 1.48
CA MET A 298 23.54 -11.43 2.30
C MET A 298 22.28 -11.82 3.11
N HIS A 299 21.31 -12.49 2.49
CA HIS A 299 20.06 -12.87 3.15
C HIS A 299 20.14 -14.08 4.08
N ARG A 300 21.19 -14.91 3.98
CA ARG A 300 21.42 -16.05 4.88
C ARG A 300 22.37 -15.73 6.01
N ARG A 301 23.29 -14.78 5.83
CA ARG A 301 24.23 -14.38 6.89
C ARG A 301 23.47 -13.97 8.16
N ALA A 302 23.94 -14.45 9.30
CA ALA A 302 23.54 -13.90 10.58
C ALA A 302 24.19 -12.51 10.70
N GLU A 303 23.40 -11.45 10.61
CA GLU A 303 23.89 -10.12 10.98
C GLU A 303 24.16 -10.09 12.49
N ALA A 304 25.31 -9.53 12.90
CA ALA A 304 25.41 -8.93 14.22
C ALA A 304 24.51 -7.69 14.19
N ALA A 305 23.65 -7.52 15.18
CA ALA A 305 22.77 -6.36 15.27
C ALA A 305 23.58 -5.07 15.06
N ASP A 306 23.43 -4.43 13.90
CA ASP A 306 24.12 -3.19 13.60
C ASP A 306 23.46 -2.07 14.39
N ASN A 307 23.97 -1.83 15.59
CA ASN A 307 23.54 -0.76 16.50
C ASN A 307 24.12 0.62 16.08
N SER A 308 24.63 0.79 14.86
CA SER A 308 25.30 2.02 14.41
C SER A 308 24.34 3.16 14.02
N ALA A 309 23.03 2.92 13.94
CA ALA A 309 22.06 3.99 13.77
C ALA A 309 21.88 4.77 15.10
N GLY A 310 22.16 6.07 15.07
CA GLY A 310 21.87 6.98 16.18
C GLY A 310 20.38 6.94 16.58
N PRO A 311 20.01 7.34 17.81
CA PRO A 311 18.64 7.25 18.30
C PRO A 311 17.59 7.91 17.41
N GLU A 312 17.96 8.98 16.69
CA GLU A 312 17.07 9.77 15.84
C GLU A 312 16.88 9.21 14.41
N ASP A 313 17.67 8.20 14.00
CA ASP A 313 17.61 7.57 12.67
C ASP A 313 16.96 6.17 12.69
N LYS A 314 16.46 5.72 13.86
CA LYS A 314 15.82 4.41 13.98
C LYS A 314 14.46 4.44 13.28
N PRO A 315 14.21 3.57 12.30
CA PRO A 315 12.94 3.56 11.60
C PRO A 315 11.84 3.11 12.57
N VAL A 316 10.69 3.79 12.49
CA VAL A 316 9.52 3.52 13.33
C VAL A 316 8.71 2.42 12.69
N LEU A 317 8.43 1.34 13.41
CA LEU A 317 7.63 0.23 12.92
C LEU A 317 6.24 0.24 13.55
N ARG A 318 5.20 0.14 12.71
CA ARG A 318 3.79 0.08 13.13
C ARG A 318 2.93 -0.71 12.15
N PHE A 319 1.69 -1.02 12.56
CA PHE A 319 0.68 -1.48 11.61
C PHE A 319 0.32 -0.37 10.61
N ALA A 320 0.11 -0.77 9.36
CA ALA A 320 -0.21 0.15 8.26
C ALA A 320 -1.70 0.14 7.88
N ASP A 321 -2.47 -0.83 8.38
CA ASP A 321 -3.92 -0.93 8.31
C ASP A 321 -4.48 -1.66 9.54
N ASP A 322 -5.79 -1.52 9.73
CA ASP A 322 -6.53 -2.16 10.84
C ASP A 322 -7.03 -3.57 10.47
N ARG A 323 -6.64 -4.10 9.29
CA ARG A 323 -7.11 -5.41 8.81
C ARG A 323 -6.33 -6.54 9.45
N GLU A 324 -7.05 -7.42 10.14
CA GLU A 324 -6.45 -8.53 10.87
C GLU A 324 -6.47 -9.87 10.11
N ASP A 325 -7.42 -10.05 9.19
CA ASP A 325 -7.76 -11.32 8.55
C ASP A 325 -7.26 -11.45 7.10
N HIS A 326 -6.38 -10.55 6.66
CA HIS A 326 -5.86 -10.56 5.30
C HIS A 326 -5.19 -11.92 4.99
N PRO A 327 -5.45 -12.54 3.81
CA PRO A 327 -4.91 -13.87 3.49
C PRO A 327 -3.38 -13.99 3.56
N LEU A 328 -2.67 -12.87 3.35
CA LEU A 328 -1.21 -12.77 3.44
C LEU A 328 -0.70 -12.23 4.80
N GLY A 329 -1.60 -11.96 5.75
CA GLY A 329 -1.30 -11.50 7.11
C GLY A 329 -1.29 -9.99 7.31
N ARG A 330 -0.98 -9.57 8.55
CA ARG A 330 -0.96 -8.17 9.01
C ARG A 330 0.02 -7.34 8.19
N LEU A 331 -0.36 -6.12 7.82
CA LEU A 331 0.49 -5.18 7.11
C LEU A 331 1.24 -4.27 8.09
N LEU A 332 2.57 -4.25 7.99
CA LEU A 332 3.45 -3.40 8.78
C LEU A 332 4.16 -2.42 7.86
N THR A 333 4.46 -1.22 8.36
CA THR A 333 5.23 -0.19 7.64
C THR A 333 6.36 0.33 8.51
N PHE A 334 7.50 0.60 7.88
CA PHE A 334 8.58 1.37 8.46
C PHE A 334 8.48 2.82 8.01
N ASP A 335 8.31 3.74 8.97
CA ASP A 335 8.41 5.18 8.74
C ASP A 335 9.84 5.65 9.03
N GLY A 336 10.44 6.37 8.09
CA GLY A 336 11.85 6.79 8.19
C GLY A 336 12.86 5.68 7.85
N GLY A 337 14.15 6.03 7.92
CA GLY A 337 15.26 5.15 7.53
C GLY A 337 15.53 5.10 6.01
N ARG A 338 16.66 4.50 5.61
CA ARG A 338 17.12 4.47 4.19
C ARG A 338 16.23 3.66 3.23
N PHE A 339 15.27 2.90 3.75
CA PHE A 339 14.39 2.05 2.94
C PHE A 339 12.95 2.12 3.43
N ALA A 340 12.13 3.04 2.89
CA ALA A 340 10.68 2.97 3.03
C ALA A 340 10.20 1.59 2.56
N SER A 341 9.83 0.75 3.52
CA SER A 341 9.50 -0.65 3.30
C SER A 341 8.25 -1.00 4.08
N SER A 342 7.43 -1.86 3.51
CA SER A 342 6.29 -2.47 4.19
C SER A 342 6.33 -3.97 4.03
N TYR A 343 5.75 -4.68 5.00
CA TYR A 343 5.82 -6.12 5.09
C TYR A 343 4.44 -6.68 5.41
N ARG A 344 4.10 -7.83 4.83
CA ARG A 344 3.02 -8.65 5.39
C ARG A 344 3.58 -9.81 6.17
N ILE A 345 3.07 -10.01 7.38
CA ILE A 345 3.49 -11.09 8.27
C ILE A 345 2.31 -12.01 8.58
N LYS A 346 2.53 -13.30 8.35
CA LYS A 346 1.56 -14.36 8.68
C LYS A 346 2.30 -15.59 9.19
N ASP A 347 1.76 -16.25 10.21
CA ASP A 347 2.30 -17.53 10.72
C ASP A 347 3.81 -17.47 11.03
N ARG A 348 4.25 -16.36 11.66
CA ARG A 348 5.67 -16.05 11.97
C ARG A 348 6.58 -15.94 10.75
N GLN A 349 6.03 -15.67 9.57
CA GLN A 349 6.77 -15.55 8.31
C GLN A 349 6.50 -14.21 7.66
N ILE A 350 7.55 -13.62 7.08
CA ILE A 350 7.40 -12.54 6.12
C ILE A 350 6.83 -13.14 4.83
N ARG A 351 5.60 -12.77 4.47
CA ARG A 351 4.89 -13.24 3.28
C ARG A 351 4.99 -12.27 2.13
N VAL A 352 5.06 -10.96 2.42
CA VAL A 352 5.25 -9.92 1.41
C VAL A 352 6.31 -8.95 1.88
N VAL A 353 7.19 -8.53 0.97
CA VAL A 353 8.12 -7.42 1.16
C VAL A 353 7.84 -6.40 0.07
N ASN A 354 7.58 -5.16 0.45
CA ASN A 354 7.52 -4.03 -0.47
C ASN A 354 8.68 -3.10 -0.19
N ARG A 355 9.35 -2.65 -1.25
CA ARG A 355 10.45 -1.70 -1.14
C ARG A 355 10.42 -0.72 -2.29
N ARG A 356 10.73 0.53 -1.99
CA ARG A 356 11.07 1.52 -3.01
C ARG A 356 12.57 1.52 -3.27
N ILE A 357 12.96 1.46 -4.54
CA ILE A 357 14.36 1.50 -4.98
C ILE A 357 14.45 2.55 -6.09
N GLY A 358 14.79 3.78 -5.71
CA GLY A 358 14.80 4.93 -6.62
C GLY A 358 13.44 5.14 -7.31
N PRO A 359 13.37 5.10 -8.65
CA PRO A 359 12.13 5.27 -9.41
C PRO A 359 11.29 3.99 -9.53
N LYS A 360 11.66 2.89 -8.85
CA LYS A 360 10.96 1.62 -8.92
C LYS A 360 10.35 1.22 -7.59
N HIS A 361 9.23 0.51 -7.65
CA HIS A 361 8.72 -0.29 -6.55
C HIS A 361 8.98 -1.77 -6.81
N MET A 362 9.34 -2.49 -5.76
CA MET A 362 9.53 -3.93 -5.78
C MET A 362 8.58 -4.54 -4.74
N THR A 363 7.82 -5.55 -5.16
CA THR A 363 6.97 -6.36 -4.28
C THR A 363 7.39 -7.82 -4.41
N ILE A 364 7.94 -8.39 -3.35
CA ILE A 364 8.25 -9.81 -3.23
C ILE A 364 7.08 -10.49 -2.51
N THR A 365 6.49 -11.51 -3.12
CA THR A 365 5.45 -12.35 -2.53
C THR A 365 5.99 -13.76 -2.37
N VAL A 366 6.13 -14.21 -1.12
CA VAL A 366 6.51 -15.59 -0.80
C VAL A 366 5.30 -16.49 -1.02
N LEU A 367 5.46 -17.49 -1.88
CA LEU A 367 4.45 -18.50 -2.16
C LEU A 367 4.55 -19.63 -1.14
N ASP A 368 5.76 -20.14 -0.93
CA ASP A 368 6.04 -21.17 0.06
C ASP A 368 7.51 -21.14 0.54
N ASN A 369 7.72 -21.78 1.69
CA ASN A 369 9.00 -21.94 2.35
C ASN A 369 9.14 -23.38 2.80
N ASP A 370 10.36 -23.89 2.79
CA ASP A 370 10.72 -25.14 3.47
C ASP A 370 10.98 -24.86 4.96
N GLN A 371 10.69 -25.84 5.82
CA GLN A 371 11.15 -25.83 7.21
C GLN A 371 12.39 -26.70 7.33
N ASN A 372 13.44 -26.16 7.95
CA ASN A 372 14.66 -26.90 8.25
C ASN A 372 14.54 -27.70 9.56
N ALA A 373 15.60 -28.41 9.93
CA ALA A 373 15.64 -29.24 11.13
C ALA A 373 15.39 -28.47 12.45
N GLU A 374 15.65 -27.16 12.46
CA GLU A 374 15.39 -26.27 13.60
C GLU A 374 13.98 -25.64 13.57
N GLY A 375 13.12 -26.03 12.63
CA GLY A 375 11.78 -25.45 12.44
C GLY A 375 11.81 -24.02 11.90
N LYS A 376 12.94 -23.61 11.28
CA LYS A 376 13.14 -22.30 10.68
C LYS A 376 12.88 -22.32 9.18
N PHE A 377 12.52 -21.17 8.63
CA PHE A 377 12.06 -21.05 7.25
C PHE A 377 13.18 -20.75 6.25
N LEU A 378 13.24 -21.53 5.19
CA LEU A 378 14.06 -21.36 3.99
C LEU A 378 13.14 -20.99 2.82
N PRO A 379 13.48 -19.98 2.00
CA PRO A 379 12.68 -19.65 0.83
C PRO A 379 12.68 -20.81 -0.16
N HIS A 380 11.51 -21.26 -0.60
CA HIS A 380 11.37 -22.28 -1.63
C HIS A 380 10.87 -21.65 -2.93
N SER A 381 9.74 -20.95 -2.91
CA SER A 381 9.26 -20.21 -4.07
C SER A 381 8.69 -18.84 -3.72
N TYR A 382 9.05 -17.85 -4.53
CA TYR A 382 8.55 -16.48 -4.41
C TYR A 382 8.50 -15.77 -5.76
N VAL A 383 7.71 -14.71 -5.82
CA VAL A 383 7.53 -13.87 -7.01
C VAL A 383 7.95 -12.45 -6.69
N VAL A 384 8.73 -11.83 -7.56
CA VAL A 384 9.15 -10.43 -7.49
C VAL A 384 8.45 -9.66 -8.61
N HIS A 385 7.63 -8.71 -8.23
CA HIS A 385 7.01 -7.75 -9.15
C HIS A 385 7.79 -6.44 -9.10
N HIS A 386 8.23 -5.97 -10.26
CA HIS A 386 8.85 -4.66 -10.43
C HIS A 386 7.85 -3.72 -11.09
N TRP A 387 7.65 -2.56 -10.47
CA TRP A 387 6.71 -1.55 -10.90
C TRP A 387 7.43 -0.22 -11.13
N ASP A 388 6.98 0.52 -12.13
CA ASP A 388 7.34 1.92 -12.28
C ASP A 388 6.63 2.74 -11.18
N ALA A 389 7.41 3.49 -10.38
CA ALA A 389 6.87 4.17 -9.21
C ALA A 389 6.05 5.43 -9.54
N ILE A 390 6.07 5.90 -10.79
CA ILE A 390 5.34 7.10 -11.21
C ILE A 390 3.96 6.70 -11.74
N THR A 391 3.94 5.70 -12.62
CA THR A 391 2.74 5.26 -13.35
C THR A 391 2.02 4.10 -12.68
N GLY A 392 2.70 3.36 -11.78
CA GLY A 392 2.20 2.09 -11.25
C GLY A 392 2.13 0.98 -12.30
N GLY A 393 2.76 1.15 -13.47
CA GLY A 393 2.87 0.11 -14.50
C GLY A 393 3.74 -1.05 -14.02
N LEU A 394 3.34 -2.28 -14.37
CA LEU A 394 4.17 -3.47 -14.13
C LEU A 394 5.27 -3.54 -15.19
N ASP A 395 6.53 -3.45 -14.79
CA ASP A 395 7.69 -3.52 -15.67
C ASP A 395 8.04 -4.98 -15.99
N ARG A 396 8.14 -5.79 -14.92
CA ARG A 396 8.76 -7.12 -14.96
C ARG A 396 8.28 -7.97 -13.79
N VAL A 397 8.06 -9.25 -14.06
CA VAL A 397 7.82 -10.28 -13.05
C VAL A 397 8.96 -11.28 -13.09
N GLU A 398 9.50 -11.61 -11.92
CA GLU A 398 10.51 -12.65 -11.74
C GLU A 398 9.97 -13.68 -10.76
N THR A 399 9.97 -14.94 -11.15
CA THR A 399 9.67 -16.07 -10.26
C THR A 399 10.99 -16.71 -9.87
N VAL A 400 11.14 -17.06 -8.60
CA VAL A 400 12.33 -17.72 -8.09
C VAL A 400 11.93 -19.04 -7.44
N GLN A 401 12.72 -20.08 -7.71
CA GLN A 401 12.61 -21.39 -7.08
C GLN A 401 13.98 -21.81 -6.55
N GLU A 402 14.01 -22.23 -5.30
CA GLU A 402 15.21 -22.62 -4.57
C GLU A 402 15.06 -24.06 -4.04
N ARG A 403 16.17 -24.79 -3.98
CA ARG A 403 16.26 -26.07 -3.28
C ARG A 403 17.43 -26.05 -2.31
N TRP A 404 17.28 -26.80 -1.23
CA TRP A 404 18.22 -26.81 -0.13
C TRP A 404 18.64 -28.22 0.23
N GLN A 405 19.88 -28.37 0.68
CA GLN A 405 20.39 -29.58 1.31
C GLN A 405 21.15 -29.22 2.59
N ARG A 406 20.90 -29.99 3.64
CA ARG A 406 21.61 -29.86 4.91
C ARG A 406 22.99 -30.51 4.81
N ILE A 407 24.04 -29.76 5.15
CA ILE A 407 25.41 -30.25 5.31
C ILE A 407 25.96 -29.73 6.64
N GLY A 408 26.28 -30.65 7.55
CA GLY A 408 26.60 -30.30 8.94
C GLY A 408 25.44 -29.55 9.58
N SER A 409 25.69 -28.30 9.98
CA SER A 409 24.70 -27.42 10.62
C SER A 409 24.08 -26.38 9.67
N TRP A 410 24.34 -26.46 8.37
CA TRP A 410 23.96 -25.43 7.40
C TRP A 410 23.10 -25.99 6.28
N ASP A 411 22.00 -25.29 5.97
CA ASP A 411 21.18 -25.55 4.79
C ASP A 411 21.77 -24.77 3.61
N LEU A 412 22.34 -25.48 2.64
CA LEU A 412 23.06 -24.93 1.49
C LEU A 412 22.22 -25.02 0.21
N PRO A 413 22.34 -24.06 -0.73
CA PRO A 413 21.61 -24.08 -1.99
C PRO A 413 22.02 -25.27 -2.86
N VAL A 414 21.04 -25.97 -3.41
CA VAL A 414 21.20 -27.10 -4.35
C VAL A 414 20.81 -26.68 -5.75
N SER A 415 19.74 -25.91 -5.91
CA SER A 415 19.34 -25.39 -7.20
C SER A 415 18.67 -24.04 -7.05
N HIS A 416 18.93 -23.16 -8.00
CA HIS A 416 18.32 -21.85 -8.11
C HIS A 416 17.81 -21.67 -9.53
N THR A 417 16.52 -21.38 -9.69
CA THR A 417 15.89 -21.12 -10.98
C THR A 417 15.16 -19.80 -10.95
N THR A 418 15.37 -18.96 -11.97
CA THR A 418 14.56 -17.77 -12.20
C THR A 418 13.87 -17.85 -13.55
N SER A 419 12.57 -17.52 -13.57
CA SER A 419 11.83 -17.25 -14.80
C SER A 419 11.36 -15.80 -14.80
N ASN A 420 11.63 -15.10 -15.89
CA ASN A 420 11.37 -13.68 -16.03
C ASN A 420 10.38 -13.41 -17.16
N ALA A 421 9.37 -12.57 -16.89
CA ALA A 421 8.43 -12.08 -17.88
C ALA A 421 8.44 -10.55 -17.89
N SER A 422 8.52 -9.94 -19.06
CA SER A 422 8.44 -8.49 -19.28
C SER A 422 7.83 -8.18 -20.64
N GLY A 423 7.67 -6.90 -20.97
CA GLY A 423 7.28 -6.48 -22.32
C GLY A 423 8.23 -6.97 -23.44
N GLY A 424 9.48 -7.32 -23.10
CA GLY A 424 10.46 -7.87 -24.03
C GLY A 424 10.38 -9.38 -24.25
N GLY A 425 9.48 -10.09 -23.56
CA GLY A 425 9.30 -11.54 -23.68
C GLY A 425 9.61 -12.30 -22.38
N PHE A 426 9.87 -13.60 -22.54
CA PHE A 426 10.09 -14.55 -21.45
C PHE A 426 11.51 -15.14 -21.49
N SER A 427 12.13 -15.33 -20.33
CA SER A 427 13.43 -16.00 -20.23
C SER A 427 13.54 -16.84 -18.96
N VAL A 428 14.29 -17.94 -19.03
CA VAL A 428 14.57 -18.83 -17.89
C VAL A 428 16.08 -19.00 -17.73
N ARG A 429 16.53 -18.98 -16.48
CA ARG A 429 17.89 -19.34 -16.08
C ARG A 429 17.84 -20.25 -14.88
N SER A 430 18.64 -21.30 -14.90
CA SER A 430 18.74 -22.24 -13.80
C SER A 430 20.19 -22.63 -13.53
N VAL A 431 20.50 -22.93 -12.28
CA VAL A 431 21.81 -23.46 -11.87
C VAL A 431 21.60 -24.50 -10.77
N THR A 432 22.34 -25.59 -10.87
CA THR A 432 22.43 -26.65 -9.86
C THR A 432 23.84 -26.63 -9.28
N LEU A 433 23.92 -26.77 -7.96
CA LEU A 433 25.14 -26.92 -7.20
C LEU A 433 25.30 -28.39 -6.80
N SER A 434 26.49 -28.92 -6.97
CA SER A 434 26.85 -30.29 -6.58
C SER A 434 28.24 -30.33 -5.96
N GLU A 435 28.59 -31.47 -5.36
CA GLU A 435 29.90 -31.66 -4.72
C GLU A 435 30.20 -30.58 -3.67
N HIS A 436 29.21 -30.28 -2.83
CA HIS A 436 29.38 -29.30 -1.76
C HIS A 436 30.44 -29.75 -0.76
N GLU A 437 31.43 -28.90 -0.54
CA GLU A 437 32.49 -29.10 0.45
C GLU A 437 32.54 -27.90 1.39
N LEU A 438 32.42 -28.14 2.71
CA LEU A 438 32.62 -27.10 3.70
C LEU A 438 34.08 -26.63 3.67
N LEU A 439 34.27 -25.31 3.75
CA LEU A 439 35.61 -24.77 3.92
C LEU A 439 36.09 -25.06 5.34
N LYS A 440 37.41 -25.16 5.52
CA LYS A 440 37.99 -25.28 6.86
C LYS A 440 37.73 -23.97 7.60
N ALA A 441 37.26 -24.06 8.84
CA ALA A 441 37.27 -22.92 9.75
C ALA A 441 38.72 -22.45 9.90
N ASN A 442 38.97 -21.16 9.65
CA ASN A 442 40.26 -20.54 9.93
C ASN A 442 40.42 -20.29 11.42
#